data_AF-G4TXS8-F1
#
_entry.id   AF-G4TXS8-F1
#
_cell.length_a   1.000
_cell.length_b   1.000
_cell.length_c   1.000
_cell.angle_alpha   90.00
_cell.angle_beta   90.00
_cell.angle_gamma   90.00
#
_symmetry.space_group_name_H-M   'P 1'
#
loop_
_entity.id
_entity.type
_entity.pdbx_description
1 polymer ?
#
loop_
_entity_poly.entity_id
_entity_poly.type
_entity_poly.pdbx_seq_one_letter_code
_entity_poly.pdbx_strand_id
1 'polypeptide(L)'
;MSLSYIDLVFEPAVCLWLIHLRGRVTTTIEGKSAKPWISHYWKRIVDWSLVATIFILSISKTAIITNAWMGFETHRIDYSQFTHYLLVDRRLNLAVIAFSLLLSIDSAISLIALKVTQRRAYFIDAITTRLVVAVLPFVVLRFIESLIFTIYPTTYRIPYIDPSVRILVTTILGGIFSIGVISGLASTMIIPHVLWAPGATTSTTALPVGHKDG
;
A
#
# COMPACT_ATOMS: atom_id res chain seq x y z
N MET A 1 -20.72 -5.58 7.32
CA MET A 1 -20.36 -4.25 6.77
C MET A 1 -18.88 -4.05 7.09
N SER A 2 -17.98 -4.06 6.11
CA SER A 2 -16.53 -4.13 6.37
C SER A 2 -15.85 -2.79 6.04
N LEU A 3 -15.28 -2.15 7.05
CA LEU A 3 -14.35 -1.01 6.95
C LEU A 3 -13.04 -1.35 6.19
N SER A 4 -12.83 -2.62 5.82
CA SER A 4 -11.60 -3.18 5.23
C SER A 4 -11.11 -2.50 3.93
N TYR A 5 -11.97 -1.78 3.19
CA TYR A 5 -11.59 -1.22 1.89
C TYR A 5 -10.82 0.10 1.96
N ILE A 6 -10.91 0.79 3.10
CA ILE A 6 -10.12 2.01 3.35
C ILE A 6 -8.69 1.60 3.74
N ASP A 7 -8.54 0.56 4.56
CA ASP A 7 -7.24 0.02 4.98
C ASP A 7 -6.41 -0.51 3.79
N LEU A 8 -7.10 -1.01 2.76
CA LEU A 8 -6.53 -1.44 1.48
C LEU A 8 -5.70 -0.36 0.76
N VAL A 9 -5.97 0.92 1.03
CA VAL A 9 -5.27 2.06 0.42
C VAL A 9 -4.11 2.54 1.30
N PHE A 10 -4.27 2.47 2.62
CA PHE A 10 -3.31 3.03 3.57
C PHE A 10 -1.99 2.27 3.60
N GLU A 11 -2.02 0.94 3.67
CA GLU A 11 -0.81 0.11 3.69
C GLU A 11 0.14 0.40 2.50
N PRO A 12 -0.32 0.33 1.23
CA PRO A 12 0.53 0.64 0.08
C PRO A 12 0.90 2.13 -0.01
N ALA A 13 0.04 3.04 0.44
CA ALA A 13 0.36 4.47 0.48
C ALA A 13 1.54 4.76 1.44
N VAL A 14 1.57 4.13 2.61
CA VAL A 14 2.69 4.24 3.57
C VAL A 14 3.96 3.62 2.98
N CYS A 15 3.86 2.47 2.30
CA CYS A 15 4.99 1.88 1.59
C CYS A 15 5.57 2.84 0.54
N LEU A 16 4.73 3.39 -0.34
CA LEU A 16 5.15 4.33 -1.39
C LEU A 16 5.73 5.60 -0.83
N TRP A 17 5.16 6.12 0.26
CA TRP A 17 5.72 7.27 0.97
C TRP A 17 7.15 6.99 1.48
N LEU A 18 7.39 5.85 2.13
CA LEU A 18 8.73 5.45 2.57
C LEU A 18 9.70 5.29 1.40
N ILE A 19 9.24 4.67 0.30
CA ILE A 19 10.04 4.47 -0.91
C ILE A 19 10.48 5.81 -1.52
N HIS A 20 9.57 6.78 -1.65
CA HIS A 20 9.92 8.12 -2.14
C HIS A 20 10.84 8.87 -1.18
N LEU A 21 10.59 8.76 0.14
CA LEU A 21 11.45 9.37 1.15
C LEU A 21 12.89 8.86 1.00
N ARG A 22 13.05 7.55 0.86
CA ARG A 22 14.36 6.93 0.68
C ARG A 22 15.01 7.23 -0.66
N GLY A 23 14.23 7.29 -1.73
CA GLY A 23 14.72 7.76 -3.03
C GLY A 23 15.34 9.15 -2.96
N ARG A 24 14.72 10.08 -2.20
CA ARG A 24 15.27 11.43 -1.99
C ARG A 24 16.54 11.42 -1.14
N VAL A 25 16.59 10.65 -0.05
CA VAL A 25 17.78 10.53 0.80
C VAL A 25 18.98 10.01 0.01
N THR A 26 18.78 8.98 -0.83
CA THR A 26 19.84 8.44 -1.70
C THR A 26 20.36 9.49 -2.69
N THR A 27 19.51 10.35 -3.26
CA THR A 27 19.98 11.43 -4.15
C THR A 27 20.83 12.49 -3.44
N THR A 28 20.48 12.83 -2.21
CA THR A 28 21.14 13.94 -1.48
C THR A 28 22.46 13.56 -0.84
N ILE A 29 22.61 12.30 -0.41
CA ILE A 29 23.86 11.83 0.23
C ILE A 29 24.98 11.67 -0.80
N GLU A 30 24.65 11.32 -2.04
CA GLU A 30 25.68 10.93 -3.02
C GLU A 30 26.09 12.02 -4.01
N GLY A 31 25.34 13.12 -4.15
CA GLY A 31 25.68 14.19 -5.09
C GLY A 31 25.79 13.76 -6.57
N LYS A 32 25.44 12.51 -6.91
CA LYS A 32 25.54 11.95 -8.27
C LYS A 32 24.41 12.50 -9.17
N SER A 33 24.72 12.76 -10.45
CA SER A 33 23.80 13.39 -11.40
C SER A 33 22.61 12.51 -11.82
N ALA A 34 22.71 11.18 -11.69
CA ALA A 34 21.65 10.26 -12.08
C ALA A 34 20.63 10.08 -10.96
N LYS A 35 19.50 10.78 -11.07
CA LYS A 35 18.35 10.64 -10.16
C LYS A 35 17.70 9.26 -10.29
N PRO A 36 17.55 8.46 -9.20
CA PRO A 36 16.79 7.22 -9.19
C PRO A 36 15.40 7.45 -9.79
N TRP A 37 14.89 6.53 -10.60
CA TRP A 37 13.54 6.61 -11.20
C TRP A 37 12.45 7.00 -10.18
N ILE A 38 12.56 6.48 -8.95
CA ILE A 38 11.63 6.70 -7.82
C ILE A 38 11.65 8.13 -7.28
N SER A 39 12.75 8.86 -7.51
CA SER A 39 12.88 10.26 -7.12
C SER A 39 12.30 11.22 -8.16
N HIS A 40 11.85 10.71 -9.32
CA HIS A 40 11.24 11.55 -10.36
C HIS A 40 9.85 12.02 -9.92
N TYR A 41 9.56 13.28 -10.23
CA TYR A 41 8.28 13.91 -9.87
C TYR A 41 7.08 13.23 -10.55
N TRP A 42 7.22 12.83 -11.82
CA TRP A 42 6.15 12.17 -12.55
C TRP A 42 5.77 10.82 -11.94
N LYS A 43 6.74 10.05 -11.43
CA LYS A 43 6.47 8.78 -10.74
C LYS A 43 5.62 9.02 -9.50
N ARG A 44 5.96 10.04 -8.72
CA ARG A 44 5.16 10.46 -7.57
C ARG A 44 3.73 10.83 -7.97
N ILE A 45 3.52 11.54 -9.07
CA ILE A 45 2.16 11.86 -9.55
C ILE A 45 1.39 10.57 -9.86
N VAL A 46 2.00 9.62 -10.58
CA VAL A 46 1.38 8.34 -10.92
C VAL A 46 0.97 7.58 -9.65
N ASP A 47 1.87 7.49 -8.67
CA ASP A 47 1.66 6.75 -7.42
C ASP A 47 0.50 7.32 -6.61
N TRP A 48 0.49 8.64 -6.41
CA TRP A 48 -0.60 9.29 -5.68
C TRP A 48 -1.90 9.31 -6.46
N SER A 49 -1.86 9.36 -7.80
CA SER A 49 -3.06 9.24 -8.63
C SER A 49 -3.71 7.85 -8.50
N LEU A 50 -2.89 6.80 -8.41
CA LEU A 50 -3.36 5.42 -8.24
C LEU A 50 -3.97 5.23 -6.85
N VAL A 51 -3.28 5.71 -5.80
CA VAL A 51 -3.80 5.74 -4.42
C VAL A 51 -5.13 6.50 -4.34
N ALA A 52 -5.20 7.70 -4.92
CA ALA A 52 -6.41 8.52 -4.92
C ALA A 52 -7.57 7.85 -5.67
N THR A 53 -7.28 7.21 -6.81
CA THR A 53 -8.31 6.49 -7.59
C THR A 53 -8.92 5.36 -6.77
N ILE A 54 -8.10 4.53 -6.11
CA ILE A 54 -8.60 3.43 -5.27
C ILE A 54 -9.39 3.99 -4.09
N PHE A 55 -8.92 5.07 -3.46
CA PHE A 55 -9.61 5.73 -2.36
C PHE A 55 -11.02 6.20 -2.76
N ILE A 56 -11.14 6.89 -3.89
CA ILE A 56 -12.43 7.36 -4.43
C ILE A 56 -13.35 6.18 -4.72
N LEU A 57 -12.84 5.12 -5.34
CA LEU A 57 -13.63 3.91 -5.63
C LEU A 57 -14.10 3.21 -4.35
N SER A 58 -13.23 3.07 -3.34
CA SER A 58 -13.57 2.47 -2.05
C SER A 58 -14.64 3.26 -1.29
N ILE A 59 -14.54 4.59 -1.25
CA ILE A 59 -15.58 5.45 -0.65
C ILE A 59 -16.88 5.35 -1.44
N SER A 60 -16.82 5.46 -2.77
CA SER A 60 -18.01 5.39 -3.63
C SER A 60 -18.76 4.08 -3.43
N LYS A 61 -18.03 2.95 -3.39
CA LYS A 61 -18.59 1.64 -3.08
C LYS A 61 -19.28 1.62 -1.72
N THR A 62 -18.59 2.10 -0.68
CA THR A 62 -19.12 2.14 0.69
C THR A 62 -20.40 2.99 0.77
N ALA A 63 -20.43 4.15 0.11
CA ALA A 63 -21.60 5.01 0.06
C ALA A 63 -22.78 4.34 -0.67
N ILE A 64 -22.52 3.73 -1.83
CA ILE A 64 -23.56 3.05 -2.64
C ILE A 64 -24.19 1.89 -1.88
N ILE A 65 -23.37 1.00 -1.29
CA ILE A 65 -23.90 -0.18 -0.58
C ILE A 65 -24.64 0.24 0.70
N THR A 66 -24.14 1.24 1.42
CA THR A 66 -24.78 1.76 2.63
C THR A 66 -26.13 2.38 2.29
N ASN A 67 -26.20 3.20 1.23
CA ASN A 67 -27.45 3.80 0.79
C ASN A 67 -28.46 2.74 0.31
N ALA A 68 -27.99 1.69 -0.37
CA ALA A 68 -28.84 0.58 -0.80
C ALA A 68 -29.43 -0.18 0.39
N TRP A 69 -28.62 -0.51 1.41
CA TRP A 69 -29.11 -1.18 2.62
C TRP A 69 -30.13 -0.33 3.38
N MET A 70 -29.83 0.95 3.62
CA MET A 70 -30.77 1.86 4.28
C MET A 70 -32.07 2.00 3.50
N GLY A 71 -32.00 2.14 2.17
CA GLY A 71 -33.18 2.21 1.32
C GLY A 71 -34.03 0.95 1.37
N PHE A 72 -33.39 -0.22 1.44
CA PHE A 72 -34.07 -1.50 1.50
C PHE A 72 -34.75 -1.72 2.86
N GLU A 73 -34.04 -1.46 3.96
CA GLU A 73 -34.60 -1.55 5.32
C GLU A 73 -35.79 -0.62 5.53
N THR A 74 -35.71 0.60 4.98
CA THR A 74 -36.79 1.60 5.05
C THR A 74 -37.90 1.38 4.02
N HIS A 75 -37.88 0.28 3.26
CA HIS A 75 -38.85 -0.04 2.21
C HIS A 75 -39.00 1.06 1.15
N ARG A 76 -37.95 1.86 0.95
CA ARG A 76 -37.90 2.95 -0.04
C ARG A 76 -37.47 2.45 -1.42
N ILE A 77 -36.87 1.28 -1.50
CA ILE A 77 -36.46 0.63 -2.74
C ILE A 77 -36.96 -0.81 -2.76
N ASP A 78 -37.39 -1.26 -3.93
CA ASP A 78 -37.86 -2.63 -4.14
C ASP A 78 -36.69 -3.60 -4.33
N TYR A 79 -36.97 -4.90 -4.25
CA TYR A 79 -35.97 -5.96 -4.44
C TYR A 79 -35.25 -5.88 -5.80
N SER A 80 -35.95 -5.48 -6.87
CA SER A 80 -35.36 -5.28 -8.20
C SER A 80 -34.34 -4.13 -8.22
N GLN A 81 -34.61 -3.05 -7.49
CA GLN A 81 -33.68 -1.93 -7.35
C GLN A 81 -32.49 -2.32 -6.45
N PHE A 82 -32.75 -3.04 -5.36
CA PHE A 82 -31.70 -3.55 -4.49
C PHE A 82 -30.72 -4.49 -5.21
N THR A 83 -31.22 -5.41 -6.04
CA THR A 83 -30.38 -6.29 -6.86
C THR A 83 -29.53 -5.52 -7.88
N HIS A 84 -30.04 -4.41 -8.44
CA HIS A 84 -29.25 -3.51 -9.28
C HIS A 84 -28.08 -2.88 -8.49
N TYR A 85 -28.33 -2.43 -7.25
CA TYR A 85 -27.26 -1.93 -6.37
C TYR A 85 -26.20 -3.00 -6.07
N LEU A 86 -26.60 -4.24 -5.83
CA LEU A 86 -25.66 -5.36 -5.62
C LEU A 86 -24.79 -5.63 -6.86
N LEU A 87 -25.36 -5.47 -8.06
CA LEU A 87 -24.61 -5.64 -9.31
C LEU A 87 -23.58 -4.50 -9.51
N VAL A 88 -23.97 -3.26 -9.17
CA VAL A 88 -23.05 -2.11 -9.16
C VAL A 88 -21.94 -2.30 -8.13
N ASP A 89 -22.26 -2.75 -6.91
CA ASP A 89 -21.28 -3.07 -5.87
C ASP A 89 -20.27 -4.12 -6.34
N ARG A 90 -20.76 -5.20 -6.98
CA ARG A 90 -19.88 -6.24 -7.54
C ARG A 90 -18.90 -5.67 -8.58
N ARG A 91 -19.37 -4.82 -9.49
CA ARG A 91 -18.51 -4.19 -10.52
C ARG A 91 -17.48 -3.24 -9.90
N LEU A 92 -17.91 -2.41 -8.95
CA LEU A 92 -17.02 -1.52 -8.20
C LEU A 92 -15.98 -2.30 -7.40
N ASN A 93 -16.38 -3.42 -6.79
CA ASN A 93 -15.46 -4.30 -6.07
C ASN A 93 -14.35 -4.84 -6.98
N LEU A 94 -14.70 -5.26 -8.20
CA LEU A 94 -13.71 -5.72 -9.18
C LEU A 94 -12.77 -4.58 -9.61
N ALA A 95 -13.29 -3.36 -9.80
CA ALA A 95 -12.46 -2.21 -10.11
C ALA A 95 -11.48 -1.88 -8.98
N VAL A 96 -11.95 -1.82 -7.73
CA VAL A 96 -11.09 -1.62 -6.54
C VAL A 96 -9.99 -2.65 -6.49
N ILE A 97 -10.32 -3.94 -6.71
CA ILE A 97 -9.35 -5.03 -6.67
C ILE A 97 -8.34 -4.91 -7.82
N ALA A 98 -8.79 -4.61 -9.04
CA ALA A 98 -7.90 -4.42 -10.19
C ALA A 98 -6.89 -3.29 -9.97
N PHE A 99 -7.34 -2.13 -9.51
CA PHE A 99 -6.43 -1.02 -9.19
C PHE A 99 -5.53 -1.33 -7.99
N SER A 100 -6.02 -2.08 -6.99
CA SER A 100 -5.19 -2.53 -5.87
C SER A 100 -4.08 -3.48 -6.33
N LEU A 101 -4.36 -4.38 -7.27
CA LEU A 101 -3.35 -5.25 -7.89
C LEU A 101 -2.30 -4.43 -8.65
N LEU A 102 -2.72 -3.41 -9.39
CA LEU A 102 -1.79 -2.48 -10.06
C LEU A 102 -0.91 -1.75 -9.05
N LEU A 103 -1.46 -1.33 -7.91
CA LEU A 103 -0.72 -0.66 -6.84
C LEU A 103 0.29 -1.60 -6.16
N SER A 104 -0.08 -2.86 -5.96
CA SER A 104 0.84 -3.90 -5.46
C SER A 104 2.01 -4.13 -6.43
N ILE A 105 1.75 -4.18 -7.73
CA ILE A 105 2.80 -4.29 -8.76
C ILE A 105 3.69 -3.05 -8.74
N ASP A 106 3.11 -1.85 -8.74
CA ASP A 106 3.86 -0.60 -8.74
C ASP A 106 4.76 -0.46 -7.50
N SER A 107 4.23 -0.77 -6.32
CA SER A 107 5.00 -0.74 -5.07
C SER A 107 6.13 -1.79 -5.07
N ALA A 108 5.88 -3.00 -5.59
CA ALA A 108 6.91 -4.04 -5.72
C ALA A 108 8.04 -3.62 -6.67
N ILE A 109 7.70 -3.12 -7.86
CA ILE A 109 8.67 -2.63 -8.85
C ILE A 109 9.47 -1.47 -8.25
N SER A 110 8.80 -0.55 -7.54
CA SER A 110 9.45 0.59 -6.88
C SER A 110 10.41 0.14 -5.78
N LEU A 111 10.05 -0.85 -4.96
CA LEU A 111 10.96 -1.40 -3.95
C LEU A 111 12.21 -2.03 -4.58
N ILE A 112 12.03 -2.84 -5.62
CA ILE A 112 13.13 -3.49 -6.33
C ILE A 112 14.03 -2.44 -6.98
N ALA A 113 13.46 -1.48 -7.69
CA ALA A 113 14.20 -0.40 -8.35
C ALA A 113 14.99 0.45 -7.33
N LEU A 114 14.42 0.73 -6.15
CA LEU A 114 15.12 1.44 -5.08
C LEU A 114 16.33 0.65 -4.61
N LYS A 115 16.12 -0.64 -4.31
CA LYS A 115 17.17 -1.52 -3.80
C LYS A 115 18.31 -1.71 -4.81
N VAL A 116 17.98 -1.86 -6.09
CA VAL A 116 18.96 -1.91 -7.18
C VAL A 116 19.76 -0.61 -7.26
N THR A 117 19.08 0.53 -7.17
CA THR A 117 19.75 1.84 -7.22
C THR A 117 20.69 1.99 -6.03
N GLN A 118 20.23 1.75 -4.81
CA GLN A 118 21.02 1.80 -3.59
C GLN A 118 22.25 0.88 -3.63
N ARG A 119 22.09 -0.34 -4.16
CA ARG A 119 23.19 -1.29 -4.33
C ARG A 119 24.25 -0.78 -5.30
N ARG A 120 23.86 -0.22 -6.44
CA ARG A 120 24.80 0.41 -7.42
C ARG A 120 25.51 1.61 -6.83
N ALA A 121 24.88 2.25 -5.86
CA ALA A 121 25.33 3.46 -5.21
C ALA A 121 26.24 3.17 -3.99
N TYR A 122 26.39 1.90 -3.59
CA TYR A 122 27.05 1.44 -2.36
C TYR A 122 26.43 2.02 -1.07
N PHE A 123 25.18 2.49 -1.16
CA PHE A 123 24.41 2.98 -0.03
C PHE A 123 23.53 1.86 0.52
N ILE A 124 23.83 1.40 1.73
CA ILE A 124 23.02 0.38 2.41
C ILE A 124 22.06 1.08 3.35
N ASP A 125 20.78 1.07 2.98
CA ASP A 125 19.71 1.57 3.85
C ASP A 125 19.00 0.43 4.60
N ALA A 126 18.98 0.54 5.92
CA ALA A 126 18.31 -0.41 6.80
C ALA A 126 16.79 -0.44 6.57
N ILE A 127 16.15 0.71 6.33
CA ILE A 127 14.70 0.77 6.07
C ILE A 127 14.36 0.08 4.75
N THR A 128 15.05 0.44 3.66
CA THR A 128 14.78 -0.18 2.35
C THR A 128 15.04 -1.69 2.39
N THR A 129 16.06 -2.13 3.14
CA THR A 129 16.31 -3.56 3.34
C THR A 129 15.18 -4.25 4.10
N ARG A 130 14.64 -3.63 5.16
CA ARG A 130 13.46 -4.16 5.87
C ARG A 130 12.20 -4.15 5.01
N LEU A 131 11.96 -3.11 4.20
CA LEU A 131 10.82 -3.09 3.28
C LEU A 131 10.90 -4.25 2.26
N VAL A 132 12.09 -4.52 1.71
CA VAL A 132 12.28 -5.62 0.75
C VAL A 132 12.17 -6.99 1.41
N VAL A 133 12.69 -7.17 2.63
CA VAL A 133 12.71 -8.50 3.28
C VAL A 133 11.43 -8.80 4.05
N ALA A 134 10.83 -7.80 4.69
CA ALA A 134 9.70 -7.98 5.60
C ALA A 134 8.36 -7.51 5.03
N VAL A 135 8.32 -6.62 4.04
CA VAL A 135 7.03 -6.12 3.49
C VAL A 135 6.75 -6.70 2.11
N LEU A 136 7.73 -6.71 1.20
CA LEU A 136 7.58 -7.20 -0.17
C LEU A 136 7.01 -8.64 -0.26
N PRO A 137 7.42 -9.63 0.57
CA PRO A 137 6.86 -10.98 0.48
C PRO A 137 5.34 -11.00 0.74
N PHE A 138 4.86 -10.24 1.73
CA PHE A 138 3.43 -10.18 2.04
C PHE A 138 2.64 -9.43 0.98
N VAL A 139 3.22 -8.38 0.37
CA VAL A 139 2.61 -7.70 -0.80
C VAL A 139 2.44 -8.68 -1.97
N VAL A 140 3.46 -9.50 -2.25
CA VAL A 140 3.40 -10.52 -3.30
C VAL A 140 2.39 -11.62 -2.97
N LEU A 141 2.36 -12.12 -1.73
CA LEU A 141 1.40 -13.14 -1.31
C LEU A 141 -0.04 -12.64 -1.41
N ARG A 142 -0.31 -11.39 -1.00
CA ARG A 142 -1.62 -10.76 -1.15
C ARG A 142 -2.01 -10.55 -2.61
N PHE A 143 -1.06 -10.21 -3.47
CA PHE A 143 -1.28 -10.14 -4.92
C PHE A 143 -1.70 -11.52 -5.47
N ILE A 144 -0.97 -12.58 -5.12
CA ILE A 144 -1.28 -13.96 -5.55
C ILE A 144 -2.64 -14.41 -5.02
N GLU A 145 -2.92 -14.16 -3.74
CA GLU A 145 -4.22 -14.47 -3.12
C GLU A 145 -5.36 -13.81 -3.90
N SER A 146 -5.26 -12.52 -4.19
CA SER A 146 -6.29 -11.80 -4.93
C SER A 146 -6.48 -12.35 -6.35
N LEU A 147 -5.42 -12.78 -7.03
CA LEU A 147 -5.54 -13.46 -8.32
C LEU A 147 -6.29 -14.81 -8.21
N ILE A 148 -5.92 -15.65 -7.24
CA ILE A 148 -6.49 -16.99 -7.06
C ILE A 148 -7.93 -16.93 -6.56
N PHE A 149 -8.20 -16.09 -5.57
CA PHE A 149 -9.48 -16.10 -4.88
C PHE A 149 -10.47 -15.08 -5.40
N THR A 150 -10.05 -14.04 -6.13
CA THR A 150 -10.97 -13.06 -6.71
C THR A 150 -11.07 -13.21 -8.23
N ILE A 151 -9.94 -13.17 -8.94
CA ILE A 151 -9.94 -13.11 -10.41
C ILE A 151 -10.25 -14.47 -11.02
N TYR A 152 -9.54 -15.52 -10.61
CA TYR A 152 -9.70 -16.86 -11.19
C TYR A 152 -11.16 -17.37 -11.18
N PRO A 153 -11.95 -17.24 -10.07
CA PRO A 153 -13.34 -17.69 -10.05
C PRO A 153 -14.31 -16.78 -10.81
N THR A 154 -13.89 -15.55 -11.15
CA THR A 154 -14.70 -14.66 -12.00
C THR A 154 -14.55 -14.97 -13.48
N THR A 155 -13.40 -15.51 -13.89
CA THR A 155 -13.10 -15.91 -15.27
C THR A 155 -13.48 -17.36 -15.54
N TYR A 156 -13.24 -18.25 -14.58
CA TYR A 156 -13.51 -19.68 -14.70
C TYR A 156 -14.61 -20.08 -13.72
N ARG A 157 -15.68 -20.73 -14.22
CA ARG A 157 -16.71 -21.33 -13.36
C ARG A 157 -16.09 -22.50 -12.59
N ILE A 158 -15.72 -22.27 -11.34
CA ILE A 158 -15.25 -23.33 -10.45
C ILE A 158 -16.48 -24.06 -9.93
N PRO A 159 -16.64 -25.36 -10.21
CA PRO A 159 -17.93 -26.02 -10.03
C PRO A 159 -18.28 -26.38 -8.58
N TYR A 160 -17.37 -26.30 -7.59
CA TYR A 160 -17.62 -26.88 -6.25
C TYR A 160 -16.93 -26.16 -5.06
N ILE A 161 -16.89 -24.83 -5.03
CA ILE A 161 -16.44 -24.13 -3.82
C ILE A 161 -17.63 -23.48 -3.13
N ASP A 162 -17.91 -23.89 -1.89
CA ASP A 162 -18.88 -23.22 -1.02
C ASP A 162 -18.49 -21.73 -0.87
N PRO A 163 -19.38 -20.79 -1.25
CA PRO A 163 -19.13 -19.36 -1.13
C PRO A 163 -18.72 -18.93 0.28
N SER A 164 -19.27 -19.57 1.31
CA SER A 164 -19.02 -19.25 2.72
C SER A 164 -17.60 -19.63 3.12
N VAL A 165 -17.15 -20.81 2.69
CA VAL A 165 -15.77 -21.28 2.93
C VAL A 165 -14.78 -20.39 2.19
N ARG A 166 -15.09 -20.00 0.95
CA ARG A 166 -14.25 -19.06 0.18
C ARG A 166 -14.11 -17.72 0.89
N ILE A 167 -15.23 -17.12 1.33
CA ILE A 167 -15.22 -15.84 2.06
C ILE A 167 -14.38 -15.96 3.33
N LEU A 168 -14.57 -17.02 4.10
CA LEU A 168 -13.81 -17.25 5.33
C LEU A 168 -12.30 -17.35 5.07
N VAL A 169 -11.89 -18.17 4.10
CA VAL A 169 -10.47 -18.34 3.72
C VAL A 169 -9.86 -17.03 3.24
N THR A 170 -10.55 -16.28 2.38
CA THR A 170 -10.06 -14.96 1.92
C THR A 170 -9.95 -13.94 3.04
N THR A 171 -10.84 -14.01 4.03
CA THR A 171 -10.80 -13.08 5.17
C THR A 171 -9.61 -13.40 6.08
N ILE A 172 -9.36 -14.68 6.35
CA ILE A 172 -8.24 -15.14 7.18
C ILE A 172 -6.90 -14.81 6.50
N LEU A 173 -6.75 -15.19 5.22
CA LEU A 173 -5.52 -14.94 4.46
C LEU A 173 -5.25 -13.44 4.32
N GLY A 174 -6.26 -12.66 3.92
CA GLY A 174 -6.17 -11.21 3.85
C GLY A 174 -5.75 -10.58 5.18
N GLY A 175 -6.31 -11.04 6.31
CA GLY A 175 -5.92 -10.59 7.64
C GLY A 175 -4.46 -10.91 7.99
N ILE A 176 -4.01 -12.14 7.74
CA ILE A 176 -2.61 -12.56 7.98
C ILE A 176 -1.64 -11.72 7.15
N PHE A 177 -1.96 -11.46 5.88
CA PHE A 177 -1.10 -10.66 5.02
C PHE A 177 -1.06 -9.19 5.44
N SER A 178 -2.19 -8.60 5.84
CA SER A 178 -2.21 -7.24 6.41
C SER A 178 -1.37 -7.15 7.68
N ILE A 179 -1.48 -8.12 8.60
CA ILE A 179 -0.64 -8.15 9.80
C ILE A 179 0.85 -8.24 9.43
N GLY A 180 1.20 -9.04 8.42
CA GLY A 180 2.57 -9.13 7.90
C GLY A 180 3.09 -7.81 7.35
N VAL A 181 2.30 -7.13 6.52
CA VAL A 181 2.65 -5.80 5.97
C VAL A 181 2.78 -4.76 7.08
N ILE A 182 1.80 -4.66 7.98
CA ILE A 182 1.79 -3.69 9.07
C ILE A 182 2.95 -3.92 10.03
N SER A 183 3.23 -5.17 10.42
CA SER A 183 4.37 -5.50 11.29
C SER A 183 5.70 -5.19 10.61
N GLY A 184 5.83 -5.50 9.32
CA GLY A 184 6.99 -5.14 8.51
C GLY A 184 7.20 -3.63 8.46
N LEU A 185 6.13 -2.85 8.23
CA LEU A 185 6.17 -1.39 8.24
C LEU A 185 6.50 -0.83 9.63
N ALA A 186 5.85 -1.30 10.69
CA ALA A 186 6.13 -0.90 12.07
C ALA A 186 7.59 -1.17 12.44
N SER A 187 8.17 -2.28 11.96
CA SER A 187 9.58 -2.58 12.18
C SER A 187 10.52 -1.52 11.60
N THR A 188 10.12 -0.77 10.57
CA THR A 188 10.93 0.33 10.02
C THR A 188 11.00 1.54 10.93
N MET A 189 10.00 1.73 11.80
CA MET A 189 9.93 2.85 12.75
C MET A 189 10.80 2.62 14.00
N ILE A 190 11.16 1.37 14.27
CA ILE A 190 11.95 0.97 15.46
C ILE A 190 13.47 1.10 15.19
N ILE A 191 13.89 1.39 13.96
CA ILE A 191 15.32 1.47 13.63
C ILE A 191 15.92 2.77 14.21
N PRO A 192 16.86 2.69 15.17
CA PRO A 192 17.49 3.87 15.73
C PRO A 192 18.48 4.49 14.72
N HIS A 193 18.73 5.80 14.86
CA HIS A 193 19.71 6.56 14.06
C HIS A 193 19.45 6.60 12.55
N VAL A 194 18.20 6.40 12.13
CA VAL A 194 17.82 6.57 10.73
C VAL A 194 17.69 8.05 10.35
N LEU A 195 18.30 8.43 9.23
CA LEU A 195 18.09 9.72 8.59
C LEU A 195 16.69 9.78 7.95
N TRP A 196 15.74 10.46 8.61
CA TRP A 196 14.38 10.62 8.09
C TRP A 196 14.21 11.84 7.18
N ALA A 197 15.16 12.78 7.21
CA ALA A 197 15.15 13.98 6.38
C ALA A 197 16.50 14.15 5.66
N PRO A 198 16.50 14.56 4.38
CA PRO A 198 17.74 14.90 3.68
C PRO A 198 18.50 16.01 4.41
N GLY A 199 19.79 15.81 4.70
CA GLY A 199 20.65 16.82 5.34
C GLY A 199 20.54 16.92 6.86
N ALA A 200 19.73 16.10 7.53
CA ALA A 200 19.72 16.03 8.99
C ALA A 200 20.92 15.24 9.51
N THR A 201 22.10 15.87 9.56
CA THR A 201 23.22 15.31 10.34
C THR A 201 22.74 15.05 11.76
N THR A 202 23.07 13.88 12.30
CA THR A 202 22.94 13.64 13.75
C THR A 202 23.71 14.74 14.45
N SER A 203 22.99 15.68 15.08
CA SER A 203 23.55 16.76 15.87
C SER A 203 24.24 16.17 17.11
N THR A 204 25.48 15.71 16.92
CA THR A 204 26.47 15.48 17.98
C THR A 204 27.57 16.53 17.89
N THR A 205 27.19 17.78 17.60
CA THR A 205 28.06 18.92 17.92
C THR A 205 27.88 19.17 19.41
N ALA A 206 28.87 18.77 20.20
CA ALA A 206 28.94 19.13 21.61
C ALA A 206 28.81 20.66 21.72
N LEU A 207 27.89 21.11 22.57
CA LEU A 207 27.78 22.52 22.96
C LEU A 207 29.17 23.00 23.40
N PRO A 208 29.71 24.10 22.83
CA PRO A 208 30.95 24.65 23.32
C PRO A 208 30.72 25.12 24.76
N VAL A 209 31.37 24.44 25.72
CA VAL A 209 31.48 24.91 27.09
C VAL A 209 32.29 26.19 27.03
N GLY A 210 31.63 27.33 27.24
CA GLY A 210 32.27 28.63 27.26
C GLY A 210 33.33 28.70 28.35
N HIS A 211 34.59 28.70 27.94
CA HIS A 211 35.70 29.14 28.77
C HIS A 211 35.59 30.66 28.90
N LYS A 212 35.26 31.14 30.10
CA LYS A 212 35.38 32.56 30.44
C LYS A 212 36.80 32.80 30.93
N ASP A 213 37.64 33.30 30.05
CA ASP A 213 38.83 34.07 30.43
C ASP A 213 38.55 35.53 30.08
N GLY A 214 38.64 36.39 31.09
CA GLY A 214 38.40 37.84 31.01
C GLY A 214 37.77 38.38 32.28
#